data_AF-A0A8X7VF68-F1
#
_entry.id   AF-A0A8X7VF68-F1
#
_cell.length_a   1.000
_cell.length_b   1.000
_cell.length_c   1.000
_cell.angle_alpha   90.00
_cell.angle_beta   90.00
_cell.angle_gamma   90.00
#
_symmetry.space_group_name_H-M   'P 1'
#
loop_
_entity.id
_entity.type
_entity.pdbx_description
1 polymer ?
#
loop_
_entity_poly.entity_id
_entity_poly.type
_entity_poly.pdbx_seq_one_letter_code
_entity_poly.pdbx_strand_id
1 'polypeptide(L)'
;MSSRSNKIVAEQLTSDHNAALEEVRQELKSLHPDDSHIVVLKHGVWRIKGIIQVSRSIGDAYLKRPEFSLDPSFPRFHIPERLQRPVLSAEPCVYTRVLQTSDKFVIFASDGLWEQMSNQQAVEIVNKHPRPGIARRLVRRAMNIAAKKREMRYDDLKKVERGVRRFFHDDITVVVVFIDSELLMVEKATVPELSVKGFSHTVGPSKFSIFFS
;
A
#
# COMPACT_ATOMS: atom_id res chain seq x y z
N MET A 1 -20.67 -13.74 -36.82
CA MET A 1 -20.69 -13.71 -35.34
C MET A 1 -19.45 -12.97 -34.86
N SER A 2 -19.59 -11.73 -34.42
CA SER A 2 -18.46 -10.95 -33.90
C SER A 2 -18.07 -11.48 -32.52
N SER A 3 -16.84 -11.97 -32.36
CA SER A 3 -16.31 -12.33 -31.05
C SER A 3 -16.22 -11.06 -30.21
N ARG A 4 -17.18 -10.86 -29.29
CA ARG A 4 -17.04 -9.82 -28.27
C ARG A 4 -15.78 -10.13 -27.48
N SER A 5 -14.74 -9.34 -27.72
CA SER A 5 -13.51 -9.36 -26.95
C SER A 5 -13.86 -9.16 -25.48
N ASN A 6 -13.81 -10.22 -24.69
CA ASN A 6 -14.09 -10.22 -23.25
C ASN A 6 -12.89 -9.62 -22.47
N LYS A 7 -12.29 -8.57 -23.03
CA LYS A 7 -11.04 -7.97 -22.58
C LYS A 7 -11.31 -7.07 -21.38
N ILE A 8 -10.87 -7.53 -20.22
CA ILE A 8 -10.80 -6.71 -19.00
C ILE A 8 -9.53 -5.84 -19.04
N VAL A 9 -9.64 -4.60 -18.60
CA VAL A 9 -8.51 -3.65 -18.54
C VAL A 9 -8.34 -3.20 -17.09
N ALA A 10 -7.09 -3.17 -16.63
CA ALA A 10 -6.76 -2.59 -15.33
C ALA A 10 -6.66 -1.07 -15.44
N GLU A 11 -7.36 -0.38 -14.55
CA GLU A 11 -7.24 1.05 -14.32
C GLU A 11 -6.73 1.25 -12.89
N GLN A 12 -5.60 1.94 -12.76
CA GLN A 12 -5.03 2.26 -11.45
C GLN A 12 -5.70 3.53 -10.92
N LEU A 13 -6.29 3.43 -9.72
CA LEU A 13 -7.06 4.53 -9.11
C LEU A 13 -6.22 5.39 -8.15
N THR A 14 -5.11 4.87 -7.64
CA THR A 14 -4.24 5.56 -6.69
C THR A 14 -2.78 5.53 -7.14
N SER A 15 -2.04 6.61 -6.90
CA SER A 15 -0.59 6.64 -7.08
C SER A 15 0.14 6.15 -5.84
N ASP A 16 1.27 5.48 -6.03
CA ASP A 16 2.09 5.01 -4.92
C ASP A 16 2.89 6.17 -4.33
N HIS A 17 2.83 6.35 -3.02
CA HIS A 17 3.63 7.35 -2.31
C HIS A 17 4.97 6.74 -1.89
N ASN A 18 5.79 6.34 -2.86
CA ASN A 18 7.02 5.58 -2.65
C ASN A 18 8.23 6.21 -3.34
N ALA A 19 9.36 6.33 -2.63
CA ALA A 19 10.62 6.89 -3.11
C ALA A 19 11.27 6.08 -4.26
N ALA A 20 10.75 4.89 -4.58
CA ALA A 20 11.09 4.18 -5.81
C ALA A 20 10.69 4.99 -7.06
N LEU A 21 9.63 5.78 -6.99
CA LEU A 21 9.18 6.65 -8.08
C LEU A 21 9.96 7.96 -8.12
N GLU A 22 10.47 8.33 -9.30
CA GLU A 22 11.27 9.55 -9.47
C GLU A 22 10.49 10.81 -9.12
N GLU A 23 9.20 10.89 -9.48
CA GLU A 23 8.34 12.03 -9.16
C GLU A 23 8.26 12.29 -7.64
N VAL A 24 8.12 11.23 -6.84
CA VAL A 24 8.11 11.33 -5.37
C VAL A 24 9.48 11.78 -4.86
N ARG A 25 10.58 11.34 -5.48
CA ARG A 25 11.93 11.80 -5.13
C ARG A 25 12.10 13.30 -5.42
N GLN A 26 11.60 13.77 -6.55
CA GLN A 26 11.68 15.17 -6.93
C GLN A 26 10.80 16.05 -6.04
N GLU A 27 9.58 15.60 -5.72
CA GLU A 27 8.72 16.27 -4.74
C GLU A 27 9.44 16.42 -3.38
N LEU A 28 10.00 15.33 -2.84
CA LEU A 28 10.73 15.35 -1.57
C LEU A 28 11.92 16.33 -1.59
N LYS A 29 12.71 16.34 -2.67
CA LYS A 29 13.83 17.29 -2.85
C LYS A 29 13.35 18.73 -2.93
N SER A 30 12.24 18.99 -3.63
CA SER A 30 11.68 20.34 -3.76
C SER A 30 11.17 20.90 -2.43
N LEU A 31 10.61 20.05 -1.58
CA LEU A 31 10.11 20.42 -0.25
C LEU A 31 11.22 20.58 0.79
N HIS A 32 12.40 19.98 0.53
CA HIS A 32 13.57 19.98 1.41
C HIS A 32 14.84 20.40 0.66
N PRO A 33 14.89 21.62 0.08
CA PRO A 33 16.02 22.07 -0.74
C PRO A 33 17.34 22.17 0.06
N ASP A 34 17.24 22.26 1.38
CA ASP A 34 18.34 22.36 2.34
C ASP A 34 18.78 21.00 2.94
N ASP A 35 18.10 19.90 2.60
CA ASP A 35 18.44 18.56 3.11
C ASP A 35 18.93 17.66 1.97
N SER A 36 20.25 17.64 1.75
CA SER A 36 20.89 16.78 0.73
C SER A 36 20.70 15.28 1.00
N HIS A 37 20.30 14.89 2.22
CA HIS A 37 20.08 13.52 2.64
C HIS A 37 18.59 13.15 2.73
N ILE A 38 17.69 14.00 2.21
CA ILE A 38 16.23 13.74 2.27
C ILE A 38 15.88 12.41 1.62
N VAL A 39 16.51 12.08 0.49
CA VAL A 39 16.32 10.82 -0.24
C VAL A 39 17.67 10.24 -0.60
N VAL A 40 17.95 9.03 -0.13
CA VAL A 40 19.24 8.35 -0.32
C VAL A 40 19.04 6.94 -0.89
N LEU A 41 19.98 6.51 -1.73
CA LEU A 41 20.01 5.14 -2.23
C LEU A 41 20.80 4.26 -1.25
N LYS A 42 20.12 3.29 -0.61
CA LYS A 42 20.73 2.38 0.38
C LYS A 42 20.45 0.94 -0.01
N HIS A 43 21.50 0.16 -0.22
CA HIS A 43 21.43 -1.23 -0.69
C HIS A 43 20.57 -1.39 -1.96
N GLY A 44 20.73 -0.49 -2.93
CA GLY A 44 19.98 -0.50 -4.18
C GLY A 44 18.52 -0.04 -4.08
N VAL A 45 18.09 0.45 -2.92
CA VAL A 45 16.71 0.88 -2.67
C VAL A 45 16.68 2.34 -2.20
N TRP A 46 15.85 3.16 -2.83
CA TRP A 46 15.65 4.56 -2.45
C TRP A 46 14.88 4.68 -1.14
N ARG A 47 15.41 5.45 -0.18
CA ARG A 47 14.83 5.63 1.15
C ARG A 47 14.87 7.08 1.59
N ILE A 48 13.82 7.52 2.26
CA ILE A 48 13.70 8.82 2.92
C ILE A 48 14.52 8.80 4.20
N LYS A 49 15.47 9.75 4.33
CA LYS A 49 16.50 9.82 5.39
C LYS A 49 17.25 8.48 5.61
N GLY A 50 17.26 7.59 4.62
CA GLY A 50 17.88 6.26 4.70
C GLY A 50 17.11 5.21 5.50
N ILE A 51 15.87 5.53 5.89
CA ILE A 51 15.07 4.73 6.83
C ILE A 51 13.92 4.02 6.10
N ILE A 52 12.99 4.76 5.49
CA ILE A 52 11.73 4.22 4.97
C ILE A 52 11.55 4.53 3.47
N GLN A 53 10.77 3.72 2.75
CA GLN A 53 10.52 3.95 1.32
C GLN A 53 9.27 4.78 1.05
N VAL A 54 8.26 4.74 1.92
CA VAL A 54 7.02 5.50 1.72
C VAL A 54 7.21 6.96 2.12
N SER A 55 6.64 7.89 1.35
CA SER A 55 6.61 9.34 1.66
C SER A 55 5.40 9.75 2.49
N ARG A 56 4.43 8.85 2.63
CA ARG A 56 3.23 9.07 3.43
C ARG A 56 2.93 7.86 4.32
N SER A 57 2.62 8.11 5.58
CA SER A 57 2.26 7.06 6.55
C SER A 57 1.40 7.61 7.67
N ILE A 58 0.62 6.76 8.33
CA ILE A 58 0.04 7.05 9.64
C ILE A 58 1.02 6.53 10.70
N GLY A 59 1.25 7.28 11.79
CA GLY A 59 2.29 6.94 12.76
C GLY A 59 3.62 7.63 12.44
N ASP A 60 4.75 6.93 12.61
CA ASP A 60 6.11 7.44 12.35
C ASP A 60 6.37 8.85 12.87
N ALA A 61 5.89 9.12 14.10
CA ALA A 61 5.86 10.47 14.64
C ALA A 61 7.27 11.11 14.74
N TYR A 62 8.30 10.28 14.99
CA TYR A 62 9.71 10.67 15.01
C TYR A 62 10.23 11.23 13.66
N LEU A 63 9.58 10.91 12.54
CA LEU A 63 9.87 11.44 11.20
C LEU A 63 9.03 12.68 10.85
N LYS A 64 8.16 13.12 11.77
CA LYS A 64 7.20 14.21 11.54
C LYS A 64 7.40 15.38 12.48
N ARG A 65 7.75 15.10 13.74
CA ARG A 65 7.88 16.12 14.77
C ARG A 65 9.15 15.91 15.59
N PRO A 66 9.99 16.94 15.77
CA PRO A 66 11.22 16.84 16.55
C PRO A 66 11.00 16.39 18.00
N GLU A 67 9.84 16.68 18.59
CA GLU A 67 9.51 16.27 19.97
C GLU A 67 9.44 14.75 20.16
N PHE A 68 9.29 13.97 19.08
CA PHE A 68 9.29 12.51 19.12
C PHE A 68 10.61 11.90 18.63
N SER A 69 11.66 12.71 18.42
CA SER A 69 12.98 12.20 18.07
C SER A 69 13.54 11.36 19.23
N LEU A 70 14.03 10.17 18.90
CA LEU A 70 14.61 9.24 19.86
C LEU A 70 16.13 9.32 19.86
N ASP A 71 16.73 9.13 21.05
CA ASP A 71 18.17 9.17 21.23
C ASP A 71 18.86 7.94 20.58
N PRO A 72 20.19 7.95 20.43
CA PRO A 72 20.93 6.87 19.77
C PRO A 72 20.75 5.48 20.37
N SER A 73 20.25 5.35 21.61
CA SER A 73 19.89 4.05 22.21
C SER A 73 18.75 3.33 21.47
N PHE A 74 18.00 4.04 20.61
CA PHE A 74 16.98 3.48 19.73
C PHE A 74 17.42 3.50 18.25
N PRO A 75 18.42 2.69 17.85
CA PRO A 75 19.09 2.81 16.55
C PRO A 75 18.16 2.63 15.34
N ARG A 76 17.01 1.95 15.49
CA ARG A 76 16.01 1.80 14.41
C ARG A 76 15.24 3.09 14.12
N PHE A 77 15.10 3.96 15.10
CA PHE A 77 14.27 5.17 15.03
C PHE A 77 15.10 6.45 15.17
N HIS A 78 16.41 6.29 15.35
CA HIS A 78 17.32 7.41 15.48
C HIS A 78 17.57 8.06 14.11
N ILE A 79 17.40 9.38 14.07
CA ILE A 79 17.75 10.21 12.92
C ILE A 79 18.98 11.02 13.36
N PRO A 80 20.15 10.84 12.72
CA PRO A 80 21.38 11.50 13.15
C PRO A 80 21.29 13.02 13.14
N GLU A 81 20.57 13.58 12.16
CA GLU A 81 20.34 15.01 12.01
C GLU A 81 18.94 15.37 12.49
N ARG A 82 18.84 16.43 13.30
CA ARG A 82 17.55 16.94 13.75
C ARG A 82 16.72 17.39 12.56
N LEU A 83 15.49 16.91 12.47
CA LEU A 83 14.55 17.35 11.46
C LEU A 83 14.16 18.82 11.66
N GLN A 84 14.28 19.62 10.60
CA GLN A 84 13.77 20.99 10.60
C GLN A 84 12.27 21.05 10.30
N ARG A 85 11.76 20.08 9.54
CA ARG A 85 10.36 19.95 9.12
C ARG A 85 9.98 18.48 8.94
N PRO A 86 8.67 18.14 8.89
CA PRO A 86 8.23 16.77 8.66
C PRO A 86 8.74 16.22 7.33
N VAL A 87 9.36 15.03 7.34
CA VAL A 87 9.81 14.36 6.10
C VAL A 87 8.80 13.34 5.57
N LEU A 88 7.75 13.07 6.35
CA LEU A 88 6.60 12.25 5.98
C LEU A 88 5.29 13.01 6.19
N SER A 89 4.33 12.80 5.30
CA SER A 89 2.95 13.28 5.50
C SER A 89 2.04 12.15 6.01
N ALA A 90 1.00 12.50 6.78
CA ALA A 90 -0.11 11.59 7.07
C ALA A 90 -1.32 11.82 6.17
N GLU A 91 -1.25 12.83 5.30
CA GLU A 91 -2.37 13.25 4.46
C GLU A 91 -2.58 12.27 3.29
N PRO A 92 -3.76 11.64 3.18
CA PRO A 92 -4.04 10.73 2.07
C PRO A 92 -4.14 11.47 0.74
N CYS A 93 -3.97 10.74 -0.36
CA CYS A 93 -4.43 11.20 -1.67
C CYS A 93 -5.84 10.62 -1.90
N VAL A 94 -6.81 11.47 -2.25
CA VAL A 94 -8.21 11.07 -2.44
C VAL A 94 -8.52 11.08 -3.93
N TYR A 95 -9.03 9.96 -4.42
CA TYR A 95 -9.55 9.82 -5.77
C TYR A 95 -11.06 9.55 -5.70
N THR A 96 -11.83 10.23 -6.55
CA THR A 96 -13.30 10.08 -6.62
C THR A 96 -13.73 9.98 -8.07
N ARG A 97 -14.62 9.02 -8.36
CA ARG A 97 -15.26 8.88 -9.66
C ARG A 97 -16.67 8.31 -9.52
N VAL A 98 -17.50 8.55 -10.53
CA VAL A 98 -18.82 7.91 -10.67
C VAL A 98 -18.64 6.55 -11.32
N LEU A 99 -19.17 5.50 -10.68
CA LEU A 99 -19.12 4.13 -11.22
C LEU A 99 -19.83 4.05 -12.58
N GLN A 100 -19.21 3.36 -13.51
CA GLN A 100 -19.77 3.09 -14.83
C GLN A 100 -20.28 1.65 -14.90
N THR A 101 -21.23 1.37 -15.80
CA THR A 101 -21.73 0.00 -16.03
C THR A 101 -20.66 -0.96 -16.57
N SER A 102 -19.57 -0.41 -17.12
CA SER A 102 -18.36 -1.15 -17.51
C SER A 102 -17.50 -1.59 -16.32
N ASP A 103 -17.63 -0.94 -15.16
CA ASP A 103 -16.85 -1.28 -13.96
C ASP A 103 -17.33 -2.60 -13.36
N LYS A 104 -16.40 -3.54 -13.15
CA LYS A 104 -16.72 -4.91 -12.71
C LYS A 104 -16.35 -5.20 -11.28
N PHE A 105 -15.20 -4.72 -10.83
CA PHE A 105 -14.70 -4.93 -9.49
C PHE A 105 -13.56 -3.97 -9.18
N VAL A 106 -13.27 -3.81 -7.89
CA VAL A 106 -12.11 -3.08 -7.36
C VAL A 106 -11.23 -4.07 -6.60
N ILE A 107 -9.92 -4.00 -6.80
CA ILE A 107 -8.93 -4.80 -6.06
C ILE A 107 -8.16 -3.85 -5.13
N PHE A 108 -8.26 -4.08 -3.83
CA PHE A 108 -7.36 -3.49 -2.84
C PHE A 108 -6.32 -4.53 -2.44
N ALA A 109 -5.05 -4.15 -2.40
CA ALA A 109 -4.02 -5.04 -1.90
C ALA A 109 -2.83 -4.27 -1.33
N SER A 110 -2.07 -4.91 -0.43
CA SER A 110 -0.77 -4.40 0.00
C SER A 110 0.26 -4.49 -1.13
N ASP A 111 1.33 -3.70 -1.01
CA ASP A 111 2.51 -3.74 -1.87
C ASP A 111 3.07 -5.16 -2.08
N GLY A 112 3.02 -6.02 -1.07
CA GLY A 112 3.41 -7.43 -1.18
C GLY A 112 2.73 -8.20 -2.34
N LEU A 113 1.53 -7.80 -2.78
CA LEU A 113 0.93 -8.34 -4.01
C LEU A 113 1.56 -7.71 -5.27
N TRP A 114 1.61 -6.38 -5.31
CA TRP A 114 1.99 -5.58 -6.48
C TRP A 114 3.48 -5.69 -6.82
N GLU A 115 4.33 -6.01 -5.85
CA GLU A 115 5.73 -6.37 -6.09
C GLU A 115 5.88 -7.68 -6.90
N GLN A 116 4.86 -8.53 -6.91
CA GLN A 116 4.90 -9.85 -7.53
C GLN A 116 4.14 -9.92 -8.85
N MET A 117 3.15 -9.06 -9.10
CA MET A 117 2.36 -9.09 -10.33
C MET A 117 1.88 -7.70 -10.75
N SER A 118 1.68 -7.51 -12.06
CA SER A 118 1.13 -6.27 -12.57
C SER A 118 -0.38 -6.16 -12.33
N ASN A 119 -0.89 -4.93 -12.34
CA ASN A 119 -2.34 -4.65 -12.22
C ASN A 119 -3.15 -5.45 -13.26
N GLN A 120 -2.67 -5.51 -14.50
CA GLN A 120 -3.33 -6.24 -15.58
C GLN A 120 -3.39 -7.75 -15.32
N GLN A 121 -2.32 -8.35 -14.79
CA GLN A 121 -2.33 -9.77 -14.41
C GLN A 121 -3.36 -10.05 -13.31
N ALA A 122 -3.47 -9.17 -12.32
CA ALA A 122 -4.43 -9.32 -11.23
C ALA A 122 -5.88 -9.26 -11.73
N VAL A 123 -6.24 -8.24 -12.52
CA VAL A 123 -7.62 -8.11 -13.05
C VAL A 123 -7.97 -9.27 -13.98
N GLU A 124 -7.03 -9.79 -14.77
CA GLU A 124 -7.27 -10.96 -15.60
C GLU A 124 -7.53 -12.23 -14.79
N ILE A 125 -6.81 -12.42 -13.68
CA ILE A 125 -7.06 -13.55 -12.78
C ILE A 125 -8.46 -13.43 -12.19
N VAL A 126 -8.86 -12.25 -11.72
CA VAL A 126 -10.22 -12.02 -11.18
C VAL A 126 -11.28 -12.26 -12.24
N ASN A 127 -11.08 -11.78 -13.47
CA ASN A 127 -12.06 -11.93 -14.55
C ASN A 127 -12.20 -13.38 -15.06
N LYS A 128 -11.12 -14.17 -15.02
CA LYS A 128 -11.10 -15.55 -15.58
C LYS A 128 -11.53 -16.64 -14.60
N HIS A 129 -11.77 -16.32 -13.32
CA HIS A 129 -12.01 -17.32 -12.28
C HIS A 129 -13.27 -17.03 -11.44
N PRO A 130 -13.85 -18.05 -10.77
CA PRO A 130 -14.99 -17.87 -9.87
C PRO A 130 -14.68 -16.92 -8.71
N ARG A 131 -15.70 -16.17 -8.25
CA ARG A 131 -15.60 -15.26 -7.11
C ARG A 131 -15.18 -15.96 -5.80
N PRO A 132 -15.72 -17.15 -5.45
CA PRO A 132 -15.31 -17.83 -4.22
C PRO A 132 -13.82 -18.16 -4.20
N GLY A 133 -13.12 -17.65 -3.19
CA GLY A 133 -11.68 -17.87 -3.01
C GLY A 133 -10.78 -17.03 -3.94
N ILE A 134 -11.29 -16.00 -4.61
CA ILE A 134 -10.50 -15.23 -5.58
C ILE A 134 -9.31 -14.49 -4.95
N ALA A 135 -9.49 -13.89 -3.78
CA ALA A 135 -8.39 -13.23 -3.05
C ALA A 135 -7.28 -14.24 -2.70
N ARG A 136 -7.65 -15.43 -2.22
CA ARG A 136 -6.69 -16.52 -1.96
C ARG A 136 -5.95 -16.95 -3.21
N ARG A 137 -6.61 -16.92 -4.39
CA ARG A 137 -5.98 -17.23 -5.68
C ARG A 137 -4.93 -16.19 -6.05
N LEU A 138 -5.21 -14.91 -5.86
CA LEU A 138 -4.25 -13.82 -6.06
C LEU A 138 -3.04 -13.97 -5.13
N VAL A 139 -3.26 -14.18 -3.83
CA VAL A 139 -2.19 -14.44 -2.85
C VAL A 139 -1.35 -15.65 -3.26
N ARG A 140 -1.99 -16.78 -3.61
CA ARG A 140 -1.27 -17.97 -4.07
C ARG A 140 -0.46 -17.69 -5.34
N ARG A 141 -0.99 -16.93 -6.28
CA ARG A 141 -0.26 -16.56 -7.50
C ARG A 141 0.97 -15.73 -7.18
N ALA A 142 0.84 -14.71 -6.32
CA ALA A 142 1.95 -13.86 -5.89
C ALA A 142 3.07 -14.67 -5.22
N MET A 143 2.69 -15.54 -4.28
CA MET A 143 3.62 -16.45 -3.60
C MET A 143 4.35 -17.40 -4.56
N ASN A 144 3.66 -17.89 -5.60
CA ASN A 144 4.32 -18.70 -6.64
C ASN A 144 5.33 -17.88 -7.46
N ILE A 145 5.07 -16.60 -7.71
CA ILE A 145 6.02 -15.73 -8.41
C ILE A 145 7.22 -15.43 -7.52
N ALA A 146 6.98 -15.07 -6.25
CA ALA A 146 8.03 -14.84 -5.26
C ALA A 146 8.94 -16.07 -5.12
N ALA A 147 8.36 -17.27 -5.04
CA ALA A 147 9.13 -18.52 -5.00
C ALA A 147 9.97 -18.71 -6.27
N LYS A 148 9.39 -18.49 -7.46
CA LYS A 148 10.13 -18.60 -8.73
C LYS A 148 11.28 -17.60 -8.85
N LYS A 149 11.11 -16.35 -8.40
CA LYS A 149 12.18 -15.34 -8.38
C LYS A 149 13.38 -15.74 -7.51
N ARG A 150 13.19 -16.71 -6.61
CA ARG A 150 14.20 -17.26 -5.70
C ARG A 150 14.54 -18.71 -6.02
N GLU A 151 14.17 -19.17 -7.21
CA GLU A 151 14.43 -20.53 -7.70
C GLU A 151 13.97 -21.64 -6.74
N MET A 152 12.90 -21.39 -5.98
CA MET A 152 12.38 -22.32 -4.99
C MET A 152 10.95 -22.76 -5.30
N ARG A 153 10.53 -23.89 -4.70
CA ARG A 153 9.14 -24.34 -4.81
C ARG A 153 8.26 -23.57 -3.84
N TYR A 154 6.99 -23.39 -4.21
CA TYR A 154 5.99 -22.77 -3.35
C TYR A 154 5.87 -23.43 -1.97
N ASP A 155 5.93 -24.76 -1.91
CA ASP A 155 5.83 -25.50 -0.64
C ASP A 155 7.07 -25.30 0.24
N ASP A 156 8.24 -25.04 -0.35
CA ASP A 156 9.46 -24.73 0.39
C ASP A 156 9.40 -23.30 0.92
N LEU A 157 8.93 -22.34 0.11
CA LEU A 157 8.71 -20.96 0.55
C LEU A 157 7.78 -20.88 1.76
N LYS A 158 6.73 -21.70 1.79
CA LYS A 158 5.79 -21.76 2.93
C LYS A 158 6.41 -22.25 4.23
N LYS A 159 7.50 -23.00 4.16
CA LYS A 159 8.21 -23.54 5.33
C LYS A 159 9.30 -22.59 5.83
N VAL A 160 9.59 -21.51 5.10
CA VAL A 160 10.58 -20.50 5.53
C VAL A 160 10.13 -19.86 6.84
N GLU A 161 11.04 -19.81 7.79
CA GLU A 161 10.78 -19.30 9.14
C GLU A 161 10.47 -17.80 9.17
N ARG A 162 9.75 -17.40 10.20
CA ARG A 162 9.48 -15.99 10.49
C ARG A 162 10.81 -15.26 10.71
N GLY A 163 10.98 -14.09 10.09
CA GLY A 163 12.24 -13.35 10.08
C GLY A 163 12.95 -13.45 8.73
N VAL A 164 13.24 -14.68 8.28
CA VAL A 164 13.90 -14.91 6.97
C VAL A 164 12.91 -14.73 5.82
N ARG A 165 11.61 -14.99 6.04
CA ARG A 165 10.56 -14.85 5.03
C ARG A 165 10.56 -13.49 4.30
N ARG A 166 10.90 -12.40 5.00
CA ARG A 166 10.92 -11.04 4.43
C ARG A 166 11.97 -10.84 3.33
N PHE A 167 12.97 -11.71 3.23
CA PHE A 167 13.90 -11.70 2.09
C PHE A 167 13.28 -12.25 0.80
N PHE A 168 12.16 -12.97 0.91
CA PHE A 168 11.48 -13.60 -0.21
C PHE A 168 10.26 -12.80 -0.67
N HIS A 169 9.42 -12.36 0.28
CA HIS A 169 8.24 -11.53 0.01
C HIS A 169 7.79 -10.80 1.29
N ASP A 170 7.06 -9.70 1.12
CA ASP A 170 6.37 -9.03 2.23
C ASP A 170 5.01 -9.68 2.54
N ASP A 171 4.35 -9.24 3.61
CA ASP A 171 3.00 -9.68 3.94
C ASP A 171 2.00 -9.26 2.84
N ILE A 172 1.18 -10.23 2.39
CA ILE A 172 0.26 -10.05 1.26
C ILE A 172 -1.18 -10.05 1.76
N THR A 173 -1.85 -8.92 1.63
CA THR A 173 -3.29 -8.76 1.90
C THR A 173 -4.02 -8.40 0.63
N VAL A 174 -5.18 -9.01 0.36
CA VAL A 174 -5.98 -8.76 -0.84
C VAL A 174 -7.47 -8.74 -0.49
N VAL A 175 -8.17 -7.73 -0.99
CA VAL A 175 -9.63 -7.60 -0.95
C VAL A 175 -10.12 -7.34 -2.37
N VAL A 176 -11.14 -8.08 -2.80
CA VAL A 176 -11.79 -7.89 -4.11
C VAL A 176 -13.25 -7.55 -3.87
N VAL A 177 -13.66 -6.36 -4.31
CA VAL A 177 -15.03 -5.86 -4.21
C VAL A 177 -15.67 -5.96 -5.58
N PHE A 178 -16.71 -6.79 -5.73
CA PHE A 178 -17.46 -6.90 -6.98
C PHE A 178 -18.57 -5.85 -7.02
N ILE A 179 -18.67 -5.16 -8.16
CA ILE A 179 -19.70 -4.16 -8.39
C ILE A 179 -20.91 -4.87 -8.99
N ASP A 180 -22.07 -4.65 -8.39
CA ASP A 180 -23.32 -5.11 -8.93
C ASP A 180 -23.82 -4.11 -9.97
N SER A 181 -23.55 -4.40 -11.25
CA SER A 181 -23.95 -3.52 -12.35
C SER A 181 -25.47 -3.47 -12.54
N GLU A 182 -26.23 -4.49 -12.08
CA GLU A 182 -27.70 -4.51 -12.25
C GLU A 182 -28.35 -3.45 -11.36
N LEU A 183 -27.86 -3.30 -10.12
CA LEU A 183 -28.31 -2.24 -9.21
C LEU A 183 -27.98 -0.82 -9.71
N LEU A 184 -26.89 -0.66 -10.49
CA LEU A 184 -26.54 0.62 -11.11
C LEU A 184 -27.51 1.04 -12.23
N MET A 185 -28.25 0.10 -12.83
CA MET A 185 -29.21 0.40 -13.89
C MET A 185 -30.61 0.73 -13.37
N VAL A 186 -30.85 0.60 -12.05
CA VAL A 186 -32.14 0.92 -11.43
C VAL A 186 -32.12 2.38 -10.96
N GLU A 187 -32.78 3.28 -11.70
CA GLU A 187 -32.85 4.73 -11.42
C GLU A 187 -33.39 5.11 -10.03
N LYS A 188 -33.96 4.15 -9.27
CA LYS A 188 -34.54 4.34 -7.93
C LYS A 188 -34.14 3.26 -6.93
N ALA A 189 -32.95 2.66 -7.06
CA ALA A 189 -32.45 1.79 -6.00
C ALA A 189 -32.21 2.63 -4.73
N THR A 190 -33.11 2.55 -3.75
CA THR A 190 -32.87 3.05 -2.39
C THR A 190 -31.83 2.15 -1.74
N VAL A 191 -30.55 2.43 -1.99
CA VAL A 191 -29.47 1.85 -1.22
C VAL A 191 -29.33 2.71 0.04
N PRO A 192 -29.38 2.15 1.26
CA PRO A 192 -29.10 2.94 2.45
C PRO A 192 -27.69 3.52 2.32
N GLU A 193 -27.60 4.85 2.24
CA GLU A 193 -26.31 5.53 2.20
C GLU A 193 -25.61 5.28 3.54
N LEU A 194 -24.66 4.35 3.55
CA LEU A 194 -23.90 4.00 4.72
C LEU A 194 -22.52 4.66 4.65
N SER A 195 -22.41 5.86 5.21
CA SER A 195 -21.13 6.48 5.48
C SER A 195 -20.64 6.05 6.86
N VAL A 196 -19.60 5.21 6.92
CA VAL A 196 -18.98 4.78 8.17
C VAL A 196 -17.72 5.62 8.41
N LYS A 197 -17.79 6.55 9.36
CA LYS A 197 -16.62 7.30 9.83
C LYS A 197 -16.05 6.63 11.07
N GLY A 198 -14.89 5.99 10.93
CA GLY A 198 -14.25 5.21 12.01
C GLY A 198 -13.74 6.03 13.20
N PHE A 199 -13.61 7.35 13.07
CA PHE A 199 -13.22 8.24 14.17
C PHE A 199 -13.70 9.68 13.92
N SER A 200 -14.27 10.33 14.94
CA SER A 200 -14.48 11.78 14.93
C SER A 200 -13.23 12.44 15.53
N HIS A 201 -12.81 13.62 15.05
CA HIS A 201 -11.67 14.38 15.61
C HIS A 201 -11.99 14.94 17.01
N THR A 202 -12.43 14.10 17.94
CA THR A 202 -12.53 14.43 19.36
C THR A 202 -11.15 14.27 19.96
N VAL A 203 -10.49 15.39 20.26
CA VAL A 203 -9.30 15.39 21.11
C VAL A 203 -9.75 14.98 22.51
N GLY A 204 -9.32 13.82 22.96
CA GLY A 204 -9.57 13.30 24.30
C GLY A 204 -8.27 12.92 24.99
N PRO A 205 -8.21 12.92 26.32
CA PRO A 205 -7.04 12.46 27.06
C PRO A 205 -6.72 11.01 26.65
N SER A 206 -5.45 10.77 26.28
CA SER A 206 -4.97 9.44 25.92
C SER A 206 -5.09 8.50 27.11
N LYS A 207 -5.72 7.33 26.92
CA LYS A 207 -5.71 6.24 27.90
C LYS A 207 -4.40 5.43 27.87
N PHE A 208 -3.47 5.74 26.96
CA PHE A 208 -2.13 5.15 26.98
C PHE A 208 -1.30 5.79 28.10
N SER A 209 -1.33 5.17 29.28
CA SER A 209 -0.34 5.37 30.33
C SER A 209 0.92 4.60 29.95
N ILE A 210 1.88 5.26 29.30
CA ILE A 210 3.23 4.72 29.19
C ILE A 210 3.96 5.09 30.50
N PHE A 211 4.20 4.05 31.30
CA PHE A 211 4.95 3.94 32.56
C PHE A 211 5.83 5.11 33.00
N PHE A 212 5.63 5.54 34.26
CA PHE A 212 6.73 5.68 35.21
C PHE A 212 6.48 4.68 36.34
N SER A 213 7.36 3.67 36.42
CA SER A 213 7.60 2.85 37.61
C SER A 213 9.10 2.77 37.78
#